data_AF-A0AAU9KJ72-F1
#
_entry.id   AF-A0AAU9KJ72-F1
#
_cell.length_a   1.000
_cell.length_b   1.000
_cell.length_c   1.000
_cell.angle_alpha   90.00
_cell.angle_beta   90.00
_cell.angle_gamma   90.00
#
_symmetry.space_group_name_H-M   'P 1'
#
loop_
_entity.id
_entity.type
_entity.pdbx_description
1 polymer ?
#
loop_
_entity_poly.entity_id
_entity_poly.type
_entity_poly.pdbx_seq_one_letter_code
_entity_poly.pdbx_strand_id
1 'polypeptide(L)'
;MVNSVFQELLRLSATARRTMDSGEVVTLAGVDSERFMKAYAIVQRSCMLSKHIGAYRRRISKVSANQVEFTNEALVGIQAIKLYAWEDSINETIRQICTEEVTLMRQYNYLRLCNAVLMFLAPSIINMMCFMVYILLSNTLDAATTFVIVALTNACKVAFSIFANFSVAVSEVIISALRVKDFLVSGDVEGKSQLELNQGHDTAIVSFQDADFQWTEETPVPTLSNLTFQLQTGSLTVIVGPVESGKSSLVNAILGEMQQLRGTRVVRGNMAYASQQAWIQNQTVRDNILFGETYDAQHYQRVIEACQLKPDFDMLERGDQTEVGERGITLSGGQKSRVGLARAMYRARHCDFVVLDDALSALDVHVSNAVFFYGVMGIAQGLTRILVLNSHYHSLQYADRVLVMSNGQIVGGRNTGSTSRQIFAPGVSFPCQPKQ
;
A
#
# COMPACT_ATOMS: atom_id res chain seq x y z
N MET A 1 2.83 7.68 50.95
CA MET A 1 2.57 9.01 51.56
C MET A 1 2.55 8.93 53.09
N VAL A 2 1.62 8.19 53.71
CA VAL A 2 1.53 8.01 55.19
C VAL A 2 2.86 7.61 55.85
N ASN A 3 3.58 6.66 55.26
CA ASN A 3 4.86 6.19 55.80
C ASN A 3 5.99 7.24 55.72
N SER A 4 5.93 8.14 54.72
CA SER A 4 6.89 9.24 54.55
C SER A 4 6.59 10.37 55.55
N VAL A 5 5.32 10.70 55.74
CA VAL A 5 4.86 11.66 56.76
C VAL A 5 5.30 11.21 58.15
N PHE A 6 5.16 9.92 58.46
CA PHE A 6 5.60 9.34 59.74
C PHE A 6 7.12 9.41 59.94
N GLN A 7 7.92 9.14 58.90
CA GLN A 7 9.38 9.27 58.96
C GLN A 7 9.84 10.73 59.12
N GLU A 8 9.17 11.69 58.47
CA GLU A 8 9.46 13.12 58.61
C GLU A 8 9.14 13.61 60.03
N LEU A 9 8.00 13.18 60.62
CA LEU A 9 7.60 13.50 61.99
C LEU A 9 8.63 13.05 63.04
N LEU A 10 9.25 11.89 62.81
CA LEU A 10 10.31 11.36 63.68
C LEU A 10 11.58 12.22 63.62
N ARG A 11 11.80 12.99 62.55
CA ARG A 11 12.97 13.84 62.32
C ARG A 11 12.77 15.33 62.66
N LEU A 12 11.56 15.76 63.01
CA LEU A 12 11.27 17.16 63.36
C LEU A 12 11.98 17.62 64.64
N SER A 13 12.45 18.87 64.64
CA SER A 13 13.06 19.53 65.80
C SER A 13 12.02 19.78 66.92
N ALA A 14 12.49 19.83 68.17
CA ALA A 14 11.63 20.01 69.35
C ALA A 14 10.80 21.32 69.32
N THR A 15 11.30 22.35 68.64
CA THR A 15 10.59 23.62 68.42
C THR A 15 9.44 23.47 67.42
N ALA A 16 9.62 22.73 66.33
CA ALA A 16 8.57 22.48 65.34
C ALA A 16 7.48 21.52 65.86
N ARG A 17 7.83 20.58 66.75
CA ARG A 17 6.84 19.72 67.43
C ARG A 17 5.96 20.47 68.44
N ARG A 18 6.42 21.58 69.00
CA ARG A 18 5.63 22.39 69.96
C ARG A 18 4.60 23.27 69.27
N THR A 19 4.78 23.55 67.98
CA THR A 19 3.89 24.38 67.17
C THR A 19 2.84 23.58 66.39
N MET A 20 3.06 22.29 66.16
CA MET A 20 2.08 21.41 65.50
C MET A 20 1.19 20.74 66.53
N ASP A 21 -0.12 20.94 66.41
CA ASP A 21 -1.09 20.22 67.22
C ASP A 21 -1.13 18.73 66.80
N SER A 22 -1.22 17.83 67.77
CA SER A 22 -1.36 16.39 67.54
C SER A 22 -2.55 16.06 66.62
N GLY A 23 -3.60 16.90 66.64
CA GLY A 23 -4.74 16.82 65.73
C GLY A 23 -4.41 17.12 64.26
N GLU A 24 -3.52 18.07 63.98
CA GLU A 24 -3.07 18.42 62.62
C GLU A 24 -2.28 17.28 61.98
N VAL A 25 -1.45 16.59 62.77
CA VAL A 25 -0.65 15.46 62.29
C VAL A 25 -1.53 14.26 61.94
N VAL A 26 -2.55 13.97 62.74
CA VAL A 26 -3.52 12.89 62.48
C VAL A 26 -4.39 13.22 61.27
N THR A 27 -4.78 14.48 61.08
CA THR A 27 -5.55 14.91 59.90
C THR A 27 -4.73 14.87 58.61
N LEU A 28 -3.45 15.27 58.67
CA LEU A 28 -2.50 15.17 57.54
C LEU A 28 -2.21 13.72 57.13
N ALA A 29 -2.06 12.82 58.11
CA ALA A 29 -1.75 11.41 57.85
C ALA A 29 -2.99 10.60 57.40
N GLY A 30 -4.17 10.90 57.94
CA GLY A 30 -5.40 10.18 57.63
C GLY A 30 -6.18 10.80 56.47
N VAL A 31 -6.72 11.99 56.69
CA VAL A 31 -7.75 12.56 55.80
C VAL A 31 -7.13 13.17 54.54
N ASP A 32 -5.96 13.79 54.62
CA ASP A 32 -5.25 14.30 53.43
C ASP A 32 -4.74 13.20 52.51
N SER A 33 -4.23 12.10 53.07
CA SER A 33 -3.80 10.95 52.26
C SER A 33 -4.98 10.34 51.48
N GLU A 34 -6.18 10.27 52.06
CA GLU A 34 -7.37 9.76 51.36
C GLU A 34 -7.84 10.70 50.23
N ARG A 35 -7.65 12.02 50.39
CA ARG A 35 -7.98 13.06 49.39
C ARG A 35 -7.08 12.99 48.16
N PHE A 36 -5.76 12.87 48.37
CA PHE A 36 -4.81 12.63 47.27
C PHE A 36 -5.13 11.34 46.53
N MET A 37 -5.51 10.28 47.24
CA MET A 37 -5.90 9.01 46.62
C MET A 37 -7.17 9.13 45.76
N LYS A 38 -8.18 9.90 46.20
CA LYS A 38 -9.42 10.12 45.41
C LYS A 38 -9.18 10.98 44.17
N ALA A 39 -8.44 12.08 44.28
CA ALA A 39 -8.08 12.90 43.13
C ALA A 39 -7.21 12.13 42.12
N TYR A 40 -6.23 11.36 42.63
CA TYR A 40 -5.42 10.44 41.83
C TYR A 40 -6.28 9.36 41.14
N ALA A 41 -7.27 8.81 41.84
CA ALA A 41 -8.18 7.81 41.27
C ALA A 41 -9.04 8.37 40.13
N ILE A 42 -9.48 9.64 40.19
CA ILE A 42 -10.21 10.30 39.09
C ILE A 42 -9.31 10.40 37.84
N VAL A 43 -8.06 10.85 38.02
CA VAL A 43 -7.08 10.95 36.92
C VAL A 43 -6.74 9.56 36.35
N GLN A 44 -6.56 8.55 37.22
CA GLN A 44 -6.30 7.17 36.79
C GLN A 44 -7.47 6.60 35.99
N ARG A 45 -8.72 6.84 36.42
CA ARG A 45 -9.92 6.45 35.67
C ARG A 45 -10.00 7.15 34.31
N SER A 46 -9.69 8.44 34.25
CA SER A 46 -9.62 9.19 32.99
C SER A 46 -8.56 8.62 32.03
N CYS A 47 -7.39 8.24 32.55
CA CYS A 47 -6.33 7.60 31.77
C CYS A 47 -6.75 6.21 31.25
N MET A 48 -7.38 5.37 32.09
CA MET A 48 -7.93 4.08 31.66
C MET A 48 -8.99 4.23 30.57
N LEU A 49 -9.88 5.21 30.71
CA LEU A 49 -10.92 5.50 29.73
C LEU A 49 -10.31 5.98 28.41
N SER A 50 -9.24 6.78 28.47
CA SER A 50 -8.47 7.23 27.29
C SER A 50 -7.84 6.05 26.53
N LYS A 51 -7.32 5.03 27.22
CA LYS A 51 -6.83 3.80 26.58
C LYS A 51 -7.94 3.05 25.82
N HIS A 52 -9.14 2.96 26.40
CA HIS A 52 -10.29 2.34 25.74
C HIS A 52 -10.75 3.16 24.53
N ILE A 53 -10.78 4.49 24.64
CA ILE A 53 -11.05 5.41 23.53
C ILE A 53 -10.07 5.14 22.38
N GLY A 54 -8.78 4.97 22.68
CA GLY A 54 -7.78 4.55 21.70
C GLY A 54 -8.12 3.21 21.04
N ALA A 55 -8.46 2.18 21.81
CA ALA A 55 -8.84 0.88 21.24
C ALA A 55 -10.03 0.98 20.27
N TYR A 56 -11.04 1.78 20.59
CA TYR A 56 -12.16 2.07 19.70
C TYR A 56 -11.72 2.85 18.45
N ARG A 57 -10.85 3.87 18.59
CA ARG A 57 -10.29 4.61 17.45
C ARG A 57 -9.55 3.69 16.48
N ARG A 58 -8.82 2.69 16.99
CA ARG A 58 -8.14 1.69 16.17
C ARG A 58 -9.15 0.83 15.39
N ARG A 59 -10.25 0.40 16.01
CA ARG A 59 -11.31 -0.38 15.33
C ARG A 59 -12.04 0.44 14.27
N ILE A 60 -12.45 1.67 14.60
CA ILE A 60 -13.10 2.60 13.66
C ILE A 60 -12.21 2.81 12.44
N SER A 61 -10.91 3.05 12.65
CA SER A 61 -9.97 3.24 11.53
C SER A 61 -9.88 2.05 10.58
N LYS A 62 -10.02 0.81 11.08
CA LYS A 62 -9.99 -0.40 10.24
C LYS A 62 -11.25 -0.50 9.38
N VAL A 63 -12.42 -0.30 9.99
CA VAL A 63 -13.70 -0.33 9.27
C VAL A 63 -13.79 0.79 8.23
N SER A 64 -13.34 2.00 8.59
CA SER A 64 -13.27 3.14 7.68
C SER A 64 -12.31 2.89 6.50
N ALA A 65 -11.16 2.25 6.73
CA ALA A 65 -10.26 1.87 5.64
C ALA A 65 -10.92 0.85 4.68
N ASN A 66 -11.56 -0.18 5.22
CA ASN A 66 -12.30 -1.19 4.44
C ASN A 66 -13.44 -0.54 3.61
N GLN A 67 -14.16 0.43 4.19
CA GLN A 67 -15.19 1.17 3.48
C GLN A 67 -14.63 1.92 2.26
N VAL A 68 -13.49 2.60 2.42
CA VAL A 68 -12.83 3.33 1.33
C VAL A 68 -12.33 2.37 0.26
N GLU A 69 -11.72 1.26 0.65
CA GLU A 69 -11.25 0.20 -0.25
C GLU A 69 -12.40 -0.37 -1.09
N PHE A 70 -13.47 -0.84 -0.43
CA PHE A 70 -14.64 -1.39 -1.11
C PHE A 70 -15.33 -0.36 -2.03
N THR A 71 -15.43 0.89 -1.59
CA THR A 71 -16.01 1.96 -2.42
C THR A 71 -15.14 2.22 -3.65
N ASN A 72 -13.82 2.22 -3.50
CA ASN A 72 -12.90 2.37 -4.63
C ASN A 72 -13.02 1.20 -5.60
N GLU A 73 -13.09 -0.04 -5.13
CA GLU A 73 -13.34 -1.22 -5.98
C GLU A 73 -14.66 -1.10 -6.75
N ALA A 74 -15.73 -0.67 -6.09
CA ALA A 74 -17.03 -0.46 -6.71
C ALA A 74 -17.00 0.64 -7.79
N LEU A 75 -16.29 1.74 -7.55
CA LEU A 75 -16.12 2.82 -8.54
C LEU A 75 -15.32 2.36 -9.75
N VAL A 76 -14.26 1.59 -9.54
CA VAL A 76 -13.45 1.01 -10.61
C VAL A 76 -14.26 0.01 -11.44
N GLY A 77 -15.11 -0.78 -10.78
CA GLY A 77 -15.99 -1.77 -11.39
C GLY A 77 -17.37 -1.26 -11.84
N ILE A 78 -17.61 0.05 -11.86
CA ILE A 78 -18.97 0.61 -11.98
C ILE A 78 -19.71 0.17 -13.25
N GLN A 79 -18.99 -0.01 -14.37
CA GLN A 79 -19.59 -0.47 -15.62
C GLN A 79 -20.14 -1.90 -15.51
N ALA A 80 -19.39 -2.80 -14.86
CA ALA A 80 -19.83 -4.17 -14.63
C ALA A 80 -21.02 -4.21 -13.66
N ILE A 81 -20.98 -3.42 -12.59
CA ILE A 81 -22.09 -3.32 -11.62
C ILE A 81 -23.38 -2.91 -12.32
N LYS A 82 -23.33 -1.88 -13.18
CA LYS A 82 -24.49 -1.43 -13.96
C LYS A 82 -24.97 -2.46 -14.97
N LEU A 83 -24.05 -3.20 -15.60
CA LEU A 83 -24.40 -4.22 -16.60
C LEU A 83 -25.13 -5.40 -15.95
N TYR A 84 -24.74 -5.79 -14.74
CA TYR A 84 -25.34 -6.90 -13.99
C TYR A 84 -26.49 -6.48 -13.06
N ALA A 85 -26.84 -5.19 -13.02
CA ALA A 85 -27.84 -4.63 -12.12
C ALA A 85 -27.57 -4.95 -10.63
N TRP A 86 -26.29 -4.88 -10.22
CA TRP A 86 -25.84 -5.19 -8.87
C TRP A 86 -25.86 -3.99 -7.90
N GLU A 87 -26.44 -2.85 -8.30
CA GLU A 87 -26.41 -1.61 -7.51
C GLU A 87 -27.00 -1.81 -6.11
N ASP A 88 -28.15 -2.50 -6.01
CA ASP A 88 -28.82 -2.71 -4.72
C ASP A 88 -28.01 -3.61 -3.79
N SER A 89 -27.38 -4.66 -4.34
CA SER A 89 -26.52 -5.55 -3.56
C SER A 89 -25.31 -4.82 -3.01
N ILE A 90 -24.63 -4.03 -3.85
CA ILE A 90 -23.45 -3.24 -3.45
C ILE A 90 -23.84 -2.15 -2.43
N ASN A 91 -24.97 -1.47 -2.65
CA ASN A 91 -25.48 -0.46 -1.74
C ASN A 91 -25.79 -1.03 -0.35
N GLU A 92 -26.36 -2.24 -0.29
CA GLU A 92 -26.65 -2.89 0.99
C GLU A 92 -25.37 -3.29 1.72
N THR A 93 -24.35 -3.79 1.02
CA THR A 93 -23.03 -4.05 1.62
C THR A 93 -22.38 -2.77 2.17
N ILE A 94 -22.39 -1.67 1.39
CA ILE A 94 -21.88 -0.36 1.86
C ILE A 94 -22.66 0.10 3.10
N ARG A 95 -23.99 -0.02 3.08
CA ARG A 95 -24.85 0.37 4.21
C ARG A 95 -24.52 -0.43 5.46
N GLN A 96 -24.25 -1.73 5.35
CA GLN A 96 -23.86 -2.58 6.47
C GLN A 96 -22.54 -2.12 7.08
N ILE A 97 -21.52 -1.86 6.26
CA ILE A 97 -20.21 -1.34 6.71
C ILE A 97 -20.37 0.03 7.38
N CYS A 98 -21.11 0.95 6.77
CA CYS A 98 -21.41 2.27 7.35
C CYS A 98 -22.14 2.17 8.70
N THR A 99 -23.09 1.23 8.81
CA THR A 99 -23.83 1.03 10.06
C THR A 99 -22.91 0.51 11.16
N GLU A 100 -22.03 -0.44 10.86
CA GLU A 100 -21.01 -0.90 11.79
C GLU A 100 -20.09 0.25 12.25
N GLU A 101 -19.58 1.05 11.30
CA GLU A 101 -18.74 2.21 11.63
C GLU A 101 -19.45 3.20 12.56
N VAL A 102 -20.71 3.54 12.26
CA VAL A 102 -21.52 4.45 13.08
C VAL A 102 -21.75 3.88 14.48
N THR A 103 -22.00 2.58 14.62
CA THR A 103 -22.17 1.96 15.96
C THR A 103 -20.89 2.05 16.80
N LEU A 104 -19.73 1.83 16.18
CA LEU A 104 -18.44 2.00 16.84
C LEU A 104 -18.17 3.47 17.19
N MET A 105 -18.47 4.40 16.29
CA MET A 105 -18.36 5.85 16.55
C MET A 105 -19.28 6.30 17.70
N ARG A 106 -20.47 5.72 17.83
CA ARG A 106 -21.36 5.99 18.98
C ARG A 106 -20.71 5.55 20.28
N GLN A 107 -20.20 4.32 20.37
CA GLN A 107 -19.52 3.80 21.56
C GLN A 107 -18.27 4.65 21.91
N TYR A 108 -17.49 5.03 20.89
CA TYR A 108 -16.36 5.95 21.04
C TYR A 108 -16.77 7.31 21.63
N ASN A 109 -17.81 7.93 21.06
CA ASN A 109 -18.28 9.23 21.53
C ASN A 109 -18.89 9.16 22.94
N TYR A 110 -19.57 8.06 23.30
CA TYR A 110 -20.03 7.84 24.67
C TYR A 110 -18.86 7.78 25.65
N LEU A 111 -17.79 7.04 25.35
CA LEU A 111 -16.60 6.98 26.21
C LEU A 111 -15.90 8.34 26.34
N ARG A 112 -15.80 9.08 25.24
CA ARG A 112 -15.23 10.44 25.23
C ARG A 112 -16.07 11.41 26.05
N LEU A 113 -17.39 11.36 25.94
CA LEU A 113 -18.31 12.16 26.75
C LEU A 113 -18.19 11.81 28.23
N CYS A 114 -18.16 10.52 28.58
CA CYS A 114 -17.94 10.07 29.95
C CYS A 114 -16.62 10.61 30.53
N ASN A 115 -15.54 10.61 29.74
CA ASN A 115 -14.25 11.18 30.17
C ASN A 115 -14.35 12.68 30.41
N ALA A 116 -14.99 13.42 29.49
CA ALA A 116 -15.16 14.86 29.59
C ALA A 116 -16.04 15.25 30.80
N VAL A 117 -17.15 14.54 31.03
CA VAL A 117 -18.05 14.76 32.18
C VAL A 117 -17.33 14.46 33.49
N LEU A 118 -16.59 13.34 33.56
CA LEU A 118 -15.78 12.99 34.74
C LEU A 118 -14.80 14.11 35.09
N MET A 119 -14.11 14.65 34.10
CA MET A 119 -13.12 15.72 34.26
C MET A 119 -13.76 17.09 34.53
N PHE A 120 -14.97 17.35 34.02
CA PHE A 120 -15.73 18.55 34.31
C PHE A 120 -16.27 18.58 35.76
N LEU A 121 -16.67 17.43 36.29
CA LEU A 121 -17.16 17.30 37.66
C LEU A 121 -16.02 17.26 38.71
N ALA A 122 -14.80 16.89 38.31
CA ALA A 122 -13.67 16.73 39.23
C ALA A 122 -13.39 17.99 40.09
N PRO A 123 -13.37 19.23 39.56
CA PRO A 123 -13.18 20.44 40.36
C PRO A 123 -14.30 20.68 41.36
N SER A 124 -15.56 20.38 41.02
CA SER A 124 -16.68 20.51 41.96
C SER A 124 -16.57 19.52 43.12
N ILE A 125 -16.12 18.29 42.83
CA ILE A 125 -15.84 17.27 43.85
C ILE A 125 -14.68 17.74 44.75
N ILE A 126 -13.60 18.26 44.16
CA ILE A 126 -12.47 18.83 44.90
C ILE A 126 -12.93 19.96 45.81
N ASN A 127 -13.77 20.87 45.31
CA ASN A 127 -14.30 22.00 46.08
C ASN A 127 -15.15 21.53 47.28
N MET A 128 -16.06 20.58 47.05
CA MET A 128 -16.87 19.96 48.12
C MET A 128 -15.98 19.30 49.18
N MET A 129 -14.92 18.61 48.75
CA MET A 129 -13.94 18.03 49.66
C MET A 129 -13.23 19.12 50.46
N CYS A 130 -12.73 20.18 49.82
CA CYS A 130 -12.06 21.32 50.47
C CYS A 130 -12.92 21.96 51.57
N PHE A 131 -14.22 22.19 51.32
CA PHE A 131 -15.11 22.72 52.35
C PHE A 131 -15.36 21.74 53.50
N MET A 132 -15.55 20.46 53.17
CA MET A 132 -15.69 19.42 54.19
C MET A 132 -14.46 19.36 55.10
N VAL A 133 -13.25 19.51 54.54
CA VAL A 133 -11.99 19.60 55.32
C VAL A 133 -12.02 20.78 56.27
N TYR A 134 -12.34 21.96 55.73
CA TYR A 134 -12.21 23.21 56.44
C TYR A 134 -13.14 23.25 57.66
N ILE A 135 -14.34 22.69 57.52
CA ILE A 135 -15.31 22.53 58.62
C ILE A 135 -14.82 21.51 59.66
N LEU A 136 -14.28 20.37 59.23
CA LEU A 136 -13.80 19.30 60.14
C LEU A 136 -12.61 19.74 60.99
N LEU A 137 -11.80 20.69 60.52
CA LEU A 137 -10.70 21.32 61.28
C LEU A 137 -11.19 22.35 62.31
N SER A 138 -12.50 22.42 62.58
CA SER A 138 -13.13 23.35 63.54
C SER A 138 -12.96 24.84 63.18
N ASN A 139 -12.67 25.17 61.93
CA ASN A 139 -12.59 26.56 61.47
C ASN A 139 -13.98 27.11 61.13
N THR A 140 -14.21 28.39 61.41
CA THR A 140 -15.44 29.09 61.00
C THR A 140 -15.35 29.46 59.52
N LEU A 141 -16.36 29.06 58.74
CA LEU A 141 -16.49 29.45 57.34
C LEU A 141 -16.86 30.92 57.22
N ASP A 142 -15.86 31.77 56.98
CA ASP A 142 -16.07 33.16 56.61
C ASP A 142 -16.30 33.30 55.09
N ALA A 143 -17.08 34.29 54.68
CA ALA A 143 -17.43 34.55 53.29
C ALA A 143 -16.18 34.78 52.43
N ALA A 144 -15.16 35.46 52.96
CA ALA A 144 -13.91 35.73 52.24
C ALA A 144 -13.17 34.43 51.90
N THR A 145 -13.00 33.53 52.88
CA THR A 145 -12.33 32.23 52.70
C THR A 145 -13.06 31.33 51.70
N THR A 146 -14.39 31.34 51.77
CA THR A 146 -15.25 30.56 50.86
C THR A 146 -15.08 31.02 49.42
N PHE A 147 -15.08 32.33 49.19
CA PHE A 147 -14.92 32.91 47.86
C PHE A 147 -13.55 32.60 47.25
N VAL A 148 -12.47 32.65 48.05
CA VAL A 148 -11.12 32.32 47.61
C VAL A 148 -11.02 30.85 47.17
N ILE A 149 -11.57 29.92 47.94
CA ILE A 149 -11.55 28.47 47.60
C ILE A 149 -12.35 28.20 46.32
N VAL A 150 -13.52 28.83 46.13
CA VAL A 150 -14.31 28.70 44.90
C VAL A 150 -13.55 29.29 43.70
N ALA A 151 -12.96 30.48 43.87
CA ALA A 151 -12.22 31.17 42.80
C ALA A 151 -11.02 30.34 42.32
N LEU A 152 -10.21 29.82 43.25
CA LEU A 152 -9.06 28.96 42.94
C LEU A 152 -9.50 27.66 42.26
N THR A 153 -10.57 27.04 42.75
CA THR A 153 -11.09 25.79 42.17
C THR A 153 -11.71 25.99 40.78
N ASN A 154 -12.35 27.14 40.54
CA ASN A 154 -12.85 27.51 39.22
C ASN A 154 -11.71 27.75 38.23
N ALA A 155 -10.58 28.33 38.66
CA ALA A 155 -9.39 28.46 37.81
C ALA A 155 -8.85 27.08 37.37
N CYS A 156 -8.89 26.08 38.26
CA CYS A 156 -8.48 24.71 37.93
C CYS A 156 -9.36 24.04 36.86
N LYS A 157 -10.64 24.43 36.68
CA LYS A 157 -11.55 23.79 35.69
C LYS A 157 -10.98 23.79 34.28
N VAL A 158 -10.32 24.88 33.88
CA VAL A 158 -9.70 24.98 32.56
C VAL A 158 -8.58 23.95 32.40
N ALA A 159 -7.73 23.79 33.41
CA ALA A 159 -6.64 22.82 33.38
C ALA A 159 -7.16 21.37 33.30
N PHE A 160 -8.21 21.02 34.06
CA PHE A 160 -8.84 19.69 33.98
C PHE A 160 -9.48 19.42 32.61
N SER A 161 -10.12 20.43 32.00
CA SER A 161 -10.69 20.29 30.66
C SER A 161 -9.62 20.10 29.58
N ILE A 162 -8.53 20.87 29.64
CA ILE A 162 -7.37 20.71 28.75
C ILE A 162 -6.78 19.30 28.92
N PHE A 163 -6.61 18.83 30.16
CA PHE A 163 -6.09 17.49 30.43
C PHE A 163 -6.97 16.40 29.82
N ALA A 164 -8.30 16.51 29.91
CA ALA A 164 -9.24 15.54 29.33
C ALA A 164 -9.10 15.41 27.81
N ASN A 165 -8.91 16.54 27.13
CA ASN A 165 -8.68 16.56 25.68
C ASN A 165 -7.28 16.04 25.33
N PHE A 166 -6.27 16.43 26.11
CA PHE A 166 -4.89 15.97 25.92
C PHE A 166 -4.76 14.45 26.07
N SER A 167 -5.42 13.83 27.06
CA SER A 167 -5.35 12.38 27.30
C SER A 167 -5.90 11.56 26.13
N VAL A 168 -6.98 12.06 25.50
CA VAL A 168 -7.54 11.48 24.28
C VAL A 168 -6.58 11.69 23.11
N ALA A 169 -6.07 12.92 22.91
CA ALA A 169 -5.16 13.24 21.82
C ALA A 169 -3.89 12.37 21.85
N VAL A 170 -3.27 12.16 23.03
CA VAL A 170 -2.11 11.27 23.18
C VAL A 170 -2.44 9.84 22.78
N SER A 171 -3.61 9.34 23.18
CA SER A 171 -4.05 7.98 22.82
C SER A 171 -4.22 7.82 21.31
N GLU A 172 -4.72 8.85 20.62
CA GLU A 172 -4.83 8.86 19.16
C GLU A 172 -3.46 8.94 18.47
N VAL A 173 -2.56 9.81 18.95
CA VAL A 173 -1.21 9.95 18.41
C VAL A 173 -0.42 8.65 18.50
N ILE A 174 -0.50 7.93 19.63
CA ILE A 174 0.18 6.64 19.80
C ILE A 174 -0.28 5.63 18.74
N ILE A 175 -1.58 5.57 18.45
CA ILE A 175 -2.13 4.63 17.45
C ILE A 175 -1.71 4.99 16.04
N SER A 176 -1.73 6.29 15.71
CA SER A 176 -1.26 6.77 14.41
C SER A 176 0.24 6.50 14.22
N ALA A 177 1.05 6.73 15.26
CA ALA A 177 2.48 6.45 15.24
C ALA A 177 2.79 4.96 15.08
N LEU A 178 2.02 4.08 15.73
CA LEU A 178 2.15 2.64 15.53
C LEU A 178 1.85 2.23 14.08
N ARG A 179 0.85 2.83 13.44
CA ARG A 179 0.53 2.54 12.04
C ARG A 179 1.64 2.99 11.09
N VAL A 180 2.18 4.20 11.30
CA VAL A 180 3.32 4.70 10.51
C VAL A 180 4.54 3.81 10.73
N LYS A 181 4.80 3.39 11.96
CA LYS A 181 5.87 2.43 12.27
C LYS A 181 5.65 1.11 11.53
N ASP A 182 4.46 0.52 11.62
CA ASP A 182 4.14 -0.76 10.97
C ASP A 182 4.33 -0.66 9.43
N PHE A 183 3.96 0.47 8.83
CA PHE A 183 4.19 0.75 7.40
C PHE A 183 5.68 0.97 7.06
N LEU A 184 6.42 1.72 7.87
CA LEU A 184 7.85 1.94 7.62
C LEU A 184 8.71 0.69 7.87
N VAL A 185 8.16 -0.32 8.55
CA VAL A 185 8.83 -1.59 8.86
C VAL A 185 8.38 -2.73 7.94
N SER A 186 7.29 -2.57 7.16
CA SER A 186 6.94 -3.54 6.13
C SER A 186 8.08 -3.57 5.11
N GLY A 187 8.77 -4.70 5.02
CA GLY A 187 10.08 -4.82 4.37
C GLY A 187 10.11 -4.25 2.95
N ASP A 188 11.22 -3.60 2.61
CA ASP A 188 11.50 -3.21 1.24
C ASP A 188 11.76 -4.48 0.41
N VAL A 189 11.26 -4.51 -0.83
CA VAL A 189 11.78 -5.45 -1.84
C VAL A 189 13.29 -5.22 -1.87
N GLU A 190 14.09 -6.23 -1.53
CA GLU A 190 15.55 -6.11 -1.33
C GLU A 190 16.26 -5.63 -2.62
N GLY A 191 16.21 -4.32 -2.89
CA GLY A 191 16.86 -3.68 -4.04
C GLY A 191 18.37 -3.55 -3.89
N LYS A 192 18.92 -3.97 -2.74
CA LYS A 192 20.36 -3.89 -2.43
C LYS A 192 21.21 -4.83 -3.28
N SER A 193 20.68 -5.95 -3.74
CA SER A 193 21.43 -6.89 -4.59
C SER A 193 21.64 -6.38 -6.03
N GLN A 194 20.78 -5.48 -6.53
CA GLN A 194 20.83 -5.02 -7.92
C GLN A 194 21.78 -3.82 -8.16
N LEU A 195 21.86 -2.88 -7.22
CA LEU A 195 22.69 -1.67 -7.38
C LEU A 195 24.20 -1.97 -7.32
N GLU A 196 24.62 -2.98 -6.55
CA GLU A 196 26.03 -3.39 -6.50
C GLU A 196 26.45 -4.21 -7.73
N LEU A 197 25.52 -4.94 -8.37
CA LEU A 197 25.80 -5.76 -9.57
C LEU A 197 25.99 -4.95 -10.86
N ASN A 198 25.56 -3.68 -10.90
CA ASN A 198 25.73 -2.79 -12.05
C ASN A 198 27.09 -2.05 -12.05
N GLN A 199 27.92 -2.19 -11.01
CA GLN A 199 29.26 -1.61 -10.98
C GLN A 199 30.27 -2.56 -11.64
N GLY A 200 30.66 -2.28 -12.89
CA GLY A 200 31.87 -2.84 -13.50
C GLY A 200 31.72 -3.97 -14.52
N HIS A 201 30.52 -4.27 -15.00
CA HIS A 201 30.31 -5.22 -16.10
C HIS A 201 29.64 -4.55 -17.30
N ASP A 202 30.31 -4.60 -18.45
CA ASP A 202 29.98 -3.84 -19.67
C ASP A 202 28.86 -4.49 -20.52
N THR A 203 28.33 -5.65 -20.12
CA THR A 203 27.38 -6.43 -20.93
C THR A 203 26.03 -6.61 -20.23
N ALA A 204 24.97 -6.18 -20.92
CA ALA A 204 23.60 -6.43 -20.52
C ALA A 204 23.31 -7.93 -20.54
N ILE A 205 22.80 -8.48 -19.44
CA ILE A 205 22.53 -9.92 -19.28
C ILE A 205 21.26 -10.19 -18.46
N VAL A 206 20.52 -11.21 -18.88
CA VAL A 206 19.43 -11.82 -18.10
C VAL A 206 19.71 -13.32 -17.99
N SER A 207 19.97 -13.80 -16.77
CA SER A 207 20.27 -15.21 -16.48
C SER A 207 19.67 -15.64 -15.15
N PHE A 208 19.11 -16.84 -15.15
CA PHE A 208 18.57 -17.54 -13.99
C PHE A 208 19.25 -18.90 -13.89
N GLN A 209 19.63 -19.31 -12.69
CA GLN A 209 20.20 -20.63 -12.40
C GLN A 209 19.54 -21.21 -11.15
N ASP A 210 18.83 -22.32 -11.33
CA ASP A 210 18.11 -23.10 -10.31
C ASP A 210 17.27 -22.22 -9.37
N ALA A 211 16.62 -21.21 -9.95
CA ALA A 211 15.96 -20.16 -9.19
C ALA A 211 14.46 -20.43 -8.97
N ASP A 212 14.00 -20.16 -7.74
CA ASP A 212 12.59 -20.25 -7.36
C ASP A 212 12.07 -18.89 -6.87
N PHE A 213 10.82 -18.60 -7.19
CA PHE A 213 10.16 -17.34 -6.83
C PHE A 213 8.76 -17.55 -6.28
N GLN A 214 8.37 -16.64 -5.39
CA GLN A 214 7.02 -16.57 -4.82
C GLN A 214 6.53 -15.12 -4.73
N TRP A 215 5.22 -14.95 -4.70
CA TRP A 215 4.58 -13.64 -4.53
C TRP A 215 4.50 -13.20 -3.07
N THR A 216 4.26 -14.15 -2.16
CA THR A 216 4.08 -13.88 -0.74
C THR A 216 4.74 -14.98 0.08
N GLU A 217 5.17 -14.65 1.30
CA GLU A 217 5.77 -15.63 2.21
C GLU A 217 4.77 -16.68 2.72
N GLU A 218 3.47 -16.41 2.57
CA GLU A 218 2.40 -17.29 3.03
C GLU A 218 2.11 -18.44 2.04
N THR A 219 2.61 -18.37 0.80
CA THR A 219 2.37 -19.44 -0.17
C THR A 219 3.28 -20.64 0.11
N PRO A 220 2.73 -21.84 0.35
CA PRO A 220 3.52 -23.01 0.72
C PRO A 220 4.34 -23.60 -0.45
N VAL A 221 3.97 -23.27 -1.69
CA VAL A 221 4.62 -23.76 -2.91
C VAL A 221 5.08 -22.56 -3.73
N PRO A 222 6.33 -22.54 -4.22
CA PRO A 222 6.80 -21.46 -5.08
C PRO A 222 5.99 -21.40 -6.37
N THR A 223 5.66 -20.18 -6.80
CA THR A 223 4.93 -19.94 -8.07
C THR A 223 5.80 -20.29 -9.27
N LEU A 224 7.10 -20.03 -9.18
CA LEU A 224 8.09 -20.41 -10.19
C LEU A 224 9.13 -21.32 -9.55
N SER A 225 9.45 -22.43 -10.19
CA SER A 225 10.41 -23.40 -9.66
C SER A 225 11.42 -23.85 -10.69
N ASN A 226 12.66 -24.04 -10.24
CA ASN A 226 13.76 -24.61 -11.00
C ASN A 226 14.02 -23.89 -12.32
N LEU A 227 14.03 -22.56 -12.30
CA LEU A 227 14.26 -21.75 -13.48
C LEU A 227 15.74 -21.69 -13.81
N THR A 228 16.11 -22.29 -14.95
CA THR A 228 17.49 -22.25 -15.48
C THR A 228 17.47 -21.87 -16.95
N PHE A 229 17.81 -20.61 -17.25
CA PHE A 229 17.93 -20.11 -18.62
C PHE A 229 18.81 -18.84 -18.69
N GLN A 230 19.27 -18.53 -19.89
CA GLN A 230 19.97 -17.29 -20.20
C GLN A 230 19.48 -16.76 -21.54
N LEU A 231 19.21 -15.45 -21.59
CA LEU A 231 18.81 -14.78 -22.82
C LEU A 231 20.05 -14.40 -23.64
N GLN A 232 19.95 -14.57 -24.95
CA GLN A 232 21.00 -14.15 -25.87
C GLN A 232 20.82 -12.67 -26.22
N THR A 233 21.91 -11.91 -26.15
CA THR A 233 21.90 -10.48 -26.46
C THR A 233 21.48 -10.22 -27.91
N GLY A 234 20.57 -9.28 -28.14
CA GLY A 234 20.09 -8.90 -29.46
C GLY A 234 19.08 -9.88 -30.09
N SER A 235 18.78 -10.99 -29.42
CA SER A 235 17.83 -12.01 -29.90
C SER A 235 16.39 -11.69 -29.50
N LEU A 236 15.44 -12.22 -30.26
CA LEU A 236 14.03 -12.29 -29.90
C LEU A 236 13.72 -13.63 -29.23
N THR A 237 13.47 -13.60 -27.93
CA THR A 237 12.97 -14.74 -27.16
C THR A 237 11.46 -14.63 -26.95
N VAL A 238 10.72 -15.64 -27.38
CA VAL A 238 9.26 -15.72 -27.20
C VAL A 238 8.91 -16.75 -26.12
N ILE A 239 8.08 -16.37 -25.16
CA ILE A 239 7.62 -17.22 -24.06
C ILE A 239 6.18 -17.63 -24.32
N VAL A 240 5.92 -18.94 -24.35
CA VAL A 240 4.59 -19.53 -24.59
C VAL A 240 4.25 -20.58 -23.54
N GLY A 241 2.96 -20.89 -23.42
CA GLY A 241 2.46 -21.90 -22.48
C GLY A 241 0.97 -21.69 -22.20
N PRO A 242 0.29 -22.66 -21.57
CA PRO A 242 -1.11 -22.54 -21.21
C PRO A 242 -1.38 -21.36 -20.26
N VAL A 243 -2.64 -20.96 -20.13
CA VAL A 243 -3.04 -19.98 -19.12
C VAL A 243 -2.63 -20.50 -17.74
N GLU A 244 -2.24 -19.59 -16.83
CA GLU A 244 -1.73 -19.94 -15.49
C GLU A 244 -0.40 -20.73 -15.46
N SER A 245 0.34 -20.82 -16.57
CA SER A 245 1.65 -21.48 -16.56
C SER A 245 2.78 -20.70 -15.89
N GLY A 246 2.52 -19.47 -15.44
CA GLY A 246 3.50 -18.60 -14.76
C GLY A 246 4.27 -17.62 -15.67
N LYS A 247 3.82 -17.35 -16.90
CA LYS A 247 4.54 -16.48 -17.85
C LYS A 247 4.69 -15.04 -17.38
N SER A 248 3.59 -14.41 -16.95
CA SER A 248 3.64 -13.06 -16.39
C SER A 248 4.39 -13.04 -15.06
N SER A 249 4.31 -14.11 -14.26
CA SER A 249 5.17 -14.27 -13.08
C SER A 249 6.65 -14.30 -13.46
N LEU A 250 7.05 -15.01 -14.52
CA LEU A 250 8.43 -14.99 -15.01
C LEU A 250 8.89 -13.59 -15.43
N VAL A 251 8.01 -12.82 -16.08
CA VAL A 251 8.30 -11.41 -16.40
C VAL A 251 8.51 -10.59 -15.13
N ASN A 252 7.66 -10.74 -14.12
CA ASN A 252 7.82 -10.05 -12.83
C ASN A 252 9.08 -10.49 -12.07
N ALA A 253 9.47 -11.77 -12.16
CA ALA A 253 10.74 -12.25 -11.65
C ALA A 253 11.93 -11.61 -12.40
N ILE A 254 11.83 -11.37 -13.71
CA ILE A 254 12.85 -10.61 -14.47
C ILE A 254 12.90 -9.15 -14.01
N LEU A 255 11.75 -8.50 -13.82
CA LEU A 255 11.68 -7.11 -13.32
C LEU A 255 12.18 -6.97 -11.87
N GLY A 256 12.12 -8.04 -11.09
CA GLY A 256 12.56 -8.06 -9.69
C GLY A 256 11.43 -7.78 -8.69
N GLU A 257 10.18 -7.92 -9.12
CA GLU A 257 8.97 -7.69 -8.31
C GLU A 257 8.55 -8.94 -7.50
N MET A 258 9.18 -10.10 -7.76
CA MET A 258 8.93 -11.33 -7.00
C MET A 258 10.07 -11.63 -6.02
N GLN A 259 9.72 -12.18 -4.86
CA GLN A 259 10.70 -12.64 -3.88
C GLN A 259 11.41 -13.89 -4.39
N GLN A 260 12.75 -13.85 -4.37
CA GLN A 260 13.57 -15.00 -4.71
C GLN A 260 13.80 -15.87 -3.47
N LEU A 261 13.56 -17.18 -3.58
CA LEU A 261 13.76 -18.14 -2.49
C LEU A 261 15.10 -18.86 -2.57
N ARG A 262 15.50 -19.28 -3.77
CA ARG A 262 16.75 -19.99 -4.03
C ARG A 262 17.34 -19.65 -5.40
N GLY A 263 18.54 -20.16 -5.68
CA GLY A 263 19.22 -20.03 -6.96
C GLY A 263 19.88 -18.67 -7.16
N THR A 264 20.22 -18.36 -8.41
CA THR A 264 20.83 -17.09 -8.81
C THR A 264 19.98 -16.39 -9.85
N ARG A 265 19.70 -15.10 -9.65
CA ARG A 265 19.10 -14.19 -10.63
C ARG A 265 20.10 -13.09 -10.96
N VAL A 266 20.45 -12.96 -12.24
CA VAL A 266 21.29 -11.88 -12.75
C VAL A 266 20.52 -11.15 -13.84
N VAL A 267 20.14 -9.90 -13.55
CA VAL A 267 19.52 -8.98 -14.52
C VAL A 267 20.31 -7.68 -14.47
N ARG A 268 20.96 -7.33 -15.58
CA ARG A 268 21.80 -6.13 -15.71
C ARG A 268 21.48 -5.42 -17.02
N GLY A 269 21.23 -4.12 -16.95
CA GLY A 269 20.90 -3.26 -18.08
C GLY A 269 19.53 -2.59 -17.95
N ASN A 270 19.29 -1.59 -18.80
CA ASN A 270 18.05 -0.82 -18.80
C ASN A 270 16.95 -1.56 -19.57
N MET A 271 15.74 -1.59 -19.02
CA MET A 271 14.61 -2.32 -19.61
C MET A 271 13.45 -1.39 -19.93
N ALA A 272 12.86 -1.56 -21.12
CA ALA A 272 11.53 -1.04 -21.45
C ALA A 272 10.49 -2.15 -21.25
N TYR A 273 9.38 -1.85 -20.58
CA TYR A 273 8.34 -2.81 -20.25
C TYR A 273 6.97 -2.37 -20.78
N ALA A 274 6.27 -3.27 -21.48
CA ALA A 274 4.86 -3.15 -21.80
C ALA A 274 4.08 -4.25 -21.08
N SER A 275 3.21 -3.84 -20.15
CA SER A 275 2.37 -4.73 -19.35
C SER A 275 1.19 -5.31 -20.13
N GLN A 276 0.69 -6.46 -19.65
CA GLN A 276 -0.52 -7.09 -20.21
C GLN A 276 -1.75 -6.17 -20.14
N GLN A 277 -1.92 -5.47 -19.02
CA GLN A 277 -2.88 -4.38 -18.89
C GLN A 277 -2.13 -3.05 -18.95
N ALA A 278 -2.30 -2.31 -20.04
CA ALA A 278 -1.63 -1.03 -20.22
C ALA A 278 -2.12 0.01 -19.20
N TRP A 279 -1.18 0.53 -18.41
CA TRP A 279 -1.45 1.64 -17.49
C TRP A 279 -1.30 2.99 -18.20
N ILE A 280 -2.30 3.85 -18.07
CA ILE A 280 -2.38 5.16 -18.73
C ILE A 280 -2.49 6.26 -17.67
N GLN A 281 -1.59 7.23 -17.72
CA GLN A 281 -1.58 8.41 -16.86
C GLN A 281 -2.67 9.39 -17.29
N ASN A 282 -3.18 10.16 -16.32
CA ASN A 282 -4.11 11.25 -16.56
C ASN A 282 -3.39 12.47 -17.16
N GLN A 283 -2.95 12.33 -18.41
CA GLN A 283 -2.25 13.33 -19.23
C GLN A 283 -2.70 13.16 -20.69
N THR A 284 -2.06 13.88 -21.63
CA THR A 284 -2.33 13.68 -23.07
C THR A 284 -1.85 12.30 -23.55
N VAL A 285 -2.36 11.84 -24.70
CA VAL A 285 -1.86 10.60 -25.33
C VAL A 285 -0.36 10.72 -25.64
N ARG A 286 0.09 11.86 -26.14
CA ARG A 286 1.49 12.14 -26.42
C ARG A 286 2.35 12.01 -25.16
N ASP A 287 1.95 12.64 -24.06
CA ASP A 287 2.72 12.59 -22.81
C ASP A 287 2.78 11.17 -22.25
N ASN A 288 1.71 10.39 -22.41
CA ASN A 288 1.71 8.97 -22.09
C ASN A 288 2.73 8.17 -22.91
N ILE A 289 2.95 8.51 -24.17
CA ILE A 289 3.93 7.83 -25.03
C ILE A 289 5.36 8.28 -24.70
N LEU A 290 5.56 9.59 -24.49
CA LEU A 290 6.88 10.15 -24.14
C LEU A 290 7.33 9.75 -22.74
N PHE A 291 6.41 9.73 -21.78
CA PHE A 291 6.62 9.32 -20.39
C PHE A 291 7.85 10.00 -19.73
N GLY A 292 7.96 11.31 -19.92
CA GLY A 292 9.06 12.13 -19.39
C GLY A 292 10.29 12.24 -20.30
N GLU A 293 10.33 11.51 -21.43
CA GLU A 293 11.39 11.64 -22.42
C GLU A 293 11.26 12.87 -23.31
N THR A 294 12.39 13.36 -23.83
CA THR A 294 12.41 14.49 -24.76
C THR A 294 11.73 14.14 -26.08
N TYR A 295 10.83 15.02 -26.52
CA TYR A 295 10.13 14.87 -27.81
C TYR A 295 11.09 14.98 -29.00
N ASP A 296 11.25 13.87 -29.70
CA ASP A 296 11.90 13.76 -31.01
C ASP A 296 10.84 13.44 -32.06
N ALA A 297 10.54 14.42 -32.93
CA ALA A 297 9.49 14.33 -33.94
C ALA A 297 9.69 13.17 -34.92
N GLN A 298 10.92 12.90 -35.36
CA GLN A 298 11.18 11.85 -36.35
C GLN A 298 11.03 10.46 -35.72
N HIS A 299 11.58 10.28 -34.51
CA HIS A 299 11.42 9.01 -33.81
C HIS A 299 9.98 8.77 -33.37
N TYR A 300 9.31 9.80 -32.85
CA TYR A 300 7.90 9.73 -32.45
C TYR A 300 7.04 9.29 -33.63
N GLN A 301 7.20 9.93 -34.79
CA GLN A 301 6.45 9.57 -35.99
C GLN A 301 6.66 8.11 -36.41
N ARG A 302 7.90 7.61 -36.36
CA ARG A 302 8.20 6.19 -36.63
C ARG A 302 7.51 5.25 -35.64
N VAL A 303 7.49 5.61 -34.35
CA VAL A 303 6.80 4.82 -33.30
C VAL A 303 5.29 4.81 -33.52
N ILE A 304 4.67 5.95 -33.81
CA ILE A 304 3.24 6.05 -34.09
C ILE A 304 2.83 5.22 -35.30
N GLU A 305 3.65 5.24 -36.36
CA GLU A 305 3.42 4.43 -37.56
C GLU A 305 3.59 2.93 -37.28
N ALA A 306 4.66 2.53 -36.58
CA ALA A 306 4.90 1.15 -36.22
C ALA A 306 3.81 0.58 -35.31
N CYS A 307 3.32 1.38 -34.37
CA CYS A 307 2.25 1.00 -33.45
C CYS A 307 0.84 1.16 -34.03
N GLN A 308 0.70 1.60 -35.30
CA GLN A 308 -0.60 1.79 -35.98
C GLN A 308 -1.56 2.72 -35.22
N LEU A 309 -1.04 3.79 -34.62
CA LEU A 309 -1.82 4.72 -33.80
C LEU A 309 -2.43 5.89 -34.60
N LYS A 310 -2.02 6.12 -35.85
CA LYS A 310 -2.57 7.22 -36.68
C LYS A 310 -4.11 7.18 -36.79
N PRO A 311 -4.74 6.03 -37.12
CA PRO A 311 -6.19 5.98 -37.23
C PRO A 311 -6.89 6.28 -35.90
N ASP A 312 -6.27 5.92 -34.77
CA ASP A 312 -6.81 6.24 -33.45
C ASP A 312 -6.77 7.74 -33.18
N PHE A 313 -5.69 8.43 -33.59
CA PHE A 313 -5.57 9.87 -33.42
C PHE A 313 -6.59 10.63 -34.26
N ASP A 314 -6.86 10.17 -35.49
CA ASP A 314 -7.87 10.80 -36.35
C ASP A 314 -9.29 10.74 -35.77
N MET A 315 -9.57 9.76 -34.90
CA MET A 315 -10.84 9.62 -34.19
C MET A 315 -10.94 10.49 -32.93
N LEU A 316 -9.81 10.98 -32.41
CA LEU A 316 -9.76 11.80 -31.19
C LEU A 316 -9.89 13.29 -31.54
N GLU A 317 -10.66 14.04 -30.75
CA GLU A 317 -10.97 15.46 -31.01
C GLU A 317 -9.73 16.34 -31.20
N ARG A 318 -8.64 16.06 -30.48
CA ARG A 318 -7.37 16.79 -30.55
C ARG A 318 -6.19 15.88 -30.92
N GLY A 319 -6.45 14.77 -31.61
CA GLY A 319 -5.42 13.80 -31.95
C GLY A 319 -4.64 13.31 -30.73
N ASP A 320 -3.32 13.30 -30.84
CA ASP A 320 -2.42 12.86 -29.76
C ASP A 320 -2.31 13.85 -28.57
N GLN A 321 -2.85 15.06 -28.71
CA GLN A 321 -2.97 16.04 -27.62
C GLN A 321 -4.24 15.88 -26.79
N THR A 322 -5.08 14.89 -27.11
CA THR A 322 -6.31 14.61 -26.36
C THR A 322 -5.98 14.11 -24.97
N GLU A 323 -6.64 14.67 -23.95
CA GLU A 323 -6.53 14.21 -22.56
C GLU A 323 -7.29 12.90 -22.37
N VAL A 324 -6.62 11.89 -21.82
CA VAL A 324 -7.19 10.54 -21.76
C VAL A 324 -8.07 10.31 -20.51
N GLY A 325 -7.97 11.19 -19.52
CA GLY A 325 -8.62 11.04 -18.23
C GLY A 325 -7.94 9.98 -17.35
N GLU A 326 -8.45 9.81 -16.12
CA GLU A 326 -7.92 8.84 -15.17
C GLU A 326 -8.05 7.40 -15.71
N ARG A 327 -6.95 6.63 -15.70
CA ARG A 327 -6.84 5.27 -16.25
C ARG A 327 -7.23 5.16 -17.74
N GLY A 328 -7.21 6.29 -18.45
CA GLY A 328 -7.51 6.38 -19.86
C GLY A 328 -8.95 6.00 -20.22
N ILE A 329 -9.95 6.43 -19.45
CA ILE A 329 -11.37 6.06 -19.66
C ILE A 329 -11.88 6.36 -21.08
N THR A 330 -11.27 7.31 -21.79
CA THR A 330 -11.65 7.68 -23.16
C THR A 330 -11.13 6.73 -24.24
N LEU A 331 -10.20 5.82 -23.91
CA LEU A 331 -9.64 4.85 -24.86
C LEU A 331 -10.26 3.46 -24.73
N SER A 332 -10.41 2.79 -25.87
CA SER A 332 -10.71 1.35 -25.91
C SER A 332 -9.53 0.50 -25.41
N GLY A 333 -9.79 -0.76 -25.06
CA GLY A 333 -8.73 -1.68 -24.58
C GLY A 333 -7.57 -1.86 -25.57
N GLY A 334 -7.87 -2.02 -26.87
CA GLY A 334 -6.85 -2.12 -27.91
C GLY A 334 -6.03 -0.83 -28.06
N GLN A 335 -6.65 0.33 -27.95
CA GLN A 335 -5.97 1.63 -27.96
C GLN A 335 -5.03 1.79 -26.75
N LYS A 336 -5.49 1.44 -25.55
CA LYS A 336 -4.63 1.46 -24.35
C LYS A 336 -3.41 0.58 -24.55
N SER A 337 -3.60 -0.63 -25.08
CA SER A 337 -2.48 -1.54 -25.37
C SER A 337 -1.49 -0.94 -26.37
N ARG A 338 -1.98 -0.36 -27.48
CA ARG A 338 -1.13 0.32 -28.47
C ARG A 338 -0.36 1.50 -27.89
N VAL A 339 -0.98 2.30 -27.02
CA VAL A 339 -0.30 3.41 -26.32
C VAL A 339 0.79 2.88 -25.38
N GLY A 340 0.51 1.82 -24.61
CA GLY A 340 1.51 1.15 -23.76
C GLY A 340 2.68 0.56 -24.57
N LEU A 341 2.40 -0.03 -25.73
CA LEU A 341 3.40 -0.51 -26.67
C LEU A 341 4.23 0.64 -27.25
N ALA A 342 3.58 1.72 -27.69
CA ALA A 342 4.26 2.90 -28.21
C ALA A 342 5.19 3.52 -27.18
N ARG A 343 4.77 3.58 -25.90
CA ARG A 343 5.62 4.01 -24.79
C ARG A 343 6.88 3.16 -24.66
N ALA A 344 6.74 1.83 -24.66
CA ALA A 344 7.88 0.92 -24.59
C ALA A 344 8.80 1.05 -25.80
N MET A 345 8.24 1.17 -27.01
CA MET A 345 9.02 1.31 -28.27
C MET A 345 9.73 2.66 -28.36
N TYR A 346 9.13 3.74 -27.85
CA TYR A 346 9.75 5.06 -27.80
C TYR A 346 10.95 5.07 -26.85
N ARG A 347 10.81 4.40 -25.69
CA ARG A 347 11.89 4.29 -24.69
C ARG A 347 13.02 3.35 -25.14
N ALA A 348 12.72 2.38 -26.02
CA ALA A 348 13.63 1.31 -26.41
C ALA A 348 15.01 1.79 -26.88
N ARG A 349 15.13 2.97 -27.51
CA ARG A 349 16.42 3.54 -27.96
C ARG A 349 17.44 3.81 -26.84
N HIS A 350 16.99 3.81 -25.58
CA HIS A 350 17.82 4.02 -24.38
C HIS A 350 17.89 2.78 -23.48
N CYS A 351 17.40 1.63 -23.97
CA CYS A 351 17.31 0.40 -23.20
C CYS A 351 18.09 -0.73 -23.89
N ASP A 352 18.54 -1.69 -23.09
CA ASP A 352 19.20 -2.92 -23.57
C ASP A 352 18.17 -4.02 -23.84
N PHE A 353 17.05 -3.98 -23.11
CA PHE A 353 15.96 -4.96 -23.21
C PHE A 353 14.61 -4.31 -23.48
N VAL A 354 13.77 -5.03 -24.22
CA VAL A 354 12.35 -4.74 -24.35
C VAL A 354 11.56 -5.97 -23.92
N VAL A 355 10.70 -5.80 -22.92
CA VAL A 355 9.87 -6.86 -22.34
C VAL A 355 8.41 -6.57 -22.62
N LEU A 356 7.73 -7.48 -23.31
CA LEU A 356 6.35 -7.34 -23.75
C LEU A 356 5.53 -8.50 -23.16
N ASP A 357 4.73 -8.22 -22.13
CA ASP A 357 3.91 -9.22 -21.46
C ASP A 357 2.53 -9.31 -22.10
N ASP A 358 2.38 -10.13 -23.15
CA ASP A 358 1.12 -10.36 -23.87
C ASP A 358 0.45 -9.09 -24.42
N ALA A 359 1.22 -8.03 -24.67
CA ALA A 359 0.72 -6.73 -25.12
C ALA A 359 0.06 -6.76 -26.51
N LEU A 360 0.24 -7.83 -27.29
CA LEU A 360 -0.34 -7.97 -28.63
C LEU A 360 -1.73 -8.64 -28.63
N SER A 361 -2.18 -9.22 -27.51
CA SER A 361 -3.40 -10.06 -27.50
C SER A 361 -4.71 -9.29 -27.63
N ALA A 362 -4.73 -8.03 -27.21
CA ALA A 362 -5.88 -7.14 -27.33
C ALA A 362 -6.05 -6.52 -28.74
N LEU A 363 -5.18 -6.87 -29.69
CA LEU A 363 -5.14 -6.29 -31.03
C LEU A 363 -5.68 -7.27 -32.08
N ASP A 364 -6.40 -6.74 -33.08
CA ASP A 364 -6.79 -7.54 -34.23
C ASP A 364 -5.57 -8.10 -34.97
N VAL A 365 -5.72 -9.26 -35.61
CA VAL A 365 -4.61 -9.98 -36.28
C VAL A 365 -3.81 -9.09 -37.23
N HIS A 366 -4.47 -8.24 -38.02
CA HIS A 366 -3.78 -7.35 -38.96
C HIS A 366 -2.92 -6.29 -38.26
N VAL A 367 -3.48 -5.65 -37.22
CA VAL A 367 -2.78 -4.64 -36.42
C VAL A 367 -1.65 -5.29 -35.64
N SER A 368 -1.91 -6.42 -34.98
CA SER A 368 -0.93 -7.22 -34.24
C SER A 368 0.28 -7.57 -35.12
N ASN A 369 0.04 -8.00 -36.37
CA ASN A 369 1.10 -8.28 -37.33
C ASN A 369 1.93 -7.05 -37.69
N ALA A 370 1.28 -5.93 -37.98
CA ALA A 370 1.97 -4.68 -38.28
C ALA A 370 2.84 -4.23 -37.11
N VAL A 371 2.30 -4.24 -35.88
CA VAL A 371 3.05 -3.86 -34.68
C VAL A 371 4.20 -4.82 -34.41
N PHE A 372 4.02 -6.12 -34.65
CA PHE A 372 5.08 -7.10 -34.52
C PHE A 372 6.23 -6.83 -35.51
N PHE A 373 5.94 -6.67 -36.80
CA PHE A 373 6.98 -6.47 -37.81
C PHE A 373 7.65 -5.10 -37.73
N TYR A 374 6.87 -4.02 -37.61
CA TYR A 374 7.41 -2.67 -37.62
C TYR A 374 7.90 -2.22 -36.24
N GLY A 375 7.26 -2.67 -35.16
CA GLY A 375 7.65 -2.36 -33.79
C GLY A 375 8.71 -3.31 -33.23
N VAL A 376 8.31 -4.56 -32.97
CA VAL A 376 9.16 -5.57 -32.28
C VAL A 376 10.37 -5.99 -33.13
N MET A 377 10.16 -6.21 -34.43
CA MET A 377 11.22 -6.58 -35.37
C MET A 377 11.88 -5.38 -36.06
N GLY A 378 11.28 -4.19 -36.00
CA GLY A 378 11.78 -2.97 -36.63
C GLY A 378 12.41 -2.01 -35.63
N ILE A 379 11.59 -1.29 -34.86
CA ILE A 379 12.09 -0.28 -33.90
C ILE A 379 13.00 -0.90 -32.83
N ALA A 380 12.62 -2.05 -32.27
CA ALA A 380 13.39 -2.74 -31.24
C ALA A 380 14.47 -3.68 -31.82
N GLN A 381 14.77 -3.59 -33.12
CA GLN A 381 15.76 -4.45 -33.77
C GLN A 381 17.15 -4.27 -33.14
N GLY A 382 17.86 -5.38 -32.93
CA GLY A 382 19.20 -5.38 -32.32
C GLY A 382 19.19 -5.34 -30.80
N LEU A 383 18.06 -5.03 -30.15
CA LEU A 383 17.88 -5.16 -28.71
C LEU A 383 17.52 -6.59 -28.32
N THR A 384 17.79 -6.92 -27.06
CA THR A 384 17.32 -8.19 -26.49
C THR A 384 15.82 -8.08 -26.20
N ARG A 385 15.00 -8.90 -26.85
CA ARG A 385 13.55 -8.78 -26.80
C ARG A 385 12.94 -10.01 -26.15
N ILE A 386 12.04 -9.78 -25.20
CA ILE A 386 11.24 -10.81 -24.54
C ILE A 386 9.79 -10.54 -24.90
N LEU A 387 9.13 -11.50 -25.52
CA LEU A 387 7.73 -11.40 -25.87
C LEU A 387 6.97 -12.59 -25.29
N VAL A 388 6.07 -12.34 -24.36
CA VAL A 388 5.09 -13.34 -23.91
C VAL A 388 3.95 -13.36 -24.90
N LEU A 389 3.55 -14.55 -25.35
CA LEU A 389 2.39 -14.75 -26.23
C LEU A 389 1.41 -15.74 -25.63
N ASN A 390 0.15 -15.31 -25.48
CA ASN A 390 -1.00 -16.19 -25.26
C ASN A 390 -1.83 -16.43 -26.54
N SER A 391 -1.67 -15.55 -27.53
CA SER A 391 -2.33 -15.60 -28.83
C SER A 391 -1.33 -15.38 -29.97
N HIS A 392 -1.79 -15.40 -31.23
CA HIS A 392 -0.97 -15.07 -32.41
C HIS A 392 0.30 -15.92 -32.57
N TYR A 393 0.18 -17.24 -32.37
CA TYR A 393 1.29 -18.20 -32.46
C TYR A 393 2.01 -18.25 -33.81
N HIS A 394 1.44 -17.67 -34.87
CA HIS A 394 2.10 -17.57 -36.17
C HIS A 394 3.40 -16.73 -36.11
N SER A 395 3.54 -15.82 -35.13
CA SER A 395 4.75 -15.03 -34.93
C SER A 395 5.94 -15.85 -34.39
N LEU A 396 5.71 -17.06 -33.87
CA LEU A 396 6.76 -17.93 -33.33
C LEU A 396 7.83 -18.32 -34.36
N GLN A 397 7.49 -18.30 -35.65
CA GLN A 397 8.42 -18.64 -36.72
C GLN A 397 9.58 -17.65 -36.84
N TYR A 398 9.38 -16.40 -36.40
CA TYR A 398 10.39 -15.34 -36.43
C TYR A 398 11.21 -15.22 -35.15
N ALA A 399 10.87 -16.01 -34.11
CA ALA A 399 11.60 -16.02 -32.85
C ALA A 399 12.92 -16.76 -32.99
N ASP A 400 14.01 -16.13 -32.53
CA ASP A 400 15.33 -16.77 -32.43
C ASP A 400 15.32 -17.89 -31.37
N ARG A 401 14.57 -17.64 -30.28
CA ARG A 401 14.38 -18.60 -29.21
C ARG A 401 12.93 -18.67 -28.77
N VAL A 402 12.45 -19.88 -28.48
CA VAL A 402 11.13 -20.09 -27.85
C VAL A 402 11.34 -20.80 -26.51
N LEU A 403 10.72 -20.29 -25.45
CA LEU A 403 10.66 -20.93 -24.13
C LEU A 403 9.23 -21.37 -23.86
N VAL A 404 9.06 -22.64 -23.48
CA VAL A 404 7.75 -23.21 -23.16
C VAL A 404 7.63 -23.35 -21.65
N MET A 405 6.64 -22.68 -21.07
CA MET A 405 6.33 -22.74 -19.64
C MET A 405 5.11 -23.61 -19.36
N SER A 406 5.18 -24.40 -18.29
CA SER A 406 4.06 -25.15 -17.74
C SER A 406 4.22 -25.26 -16.23
N ASN A 407 3.14 -25.06 -15.46
CA ASN A 407 3.11 -25.19 -14.00
C ASN A 407 4.29 -24.48 -13.28
N GLY A 408 4.63 -23.27 -13.70
CA GLY A 408 5.71 -22.49 -13.07
C GLY A 408 7.14 -22.95 -13.42
N GLN A 409 7.29 -23.86 -14.38
CA GLN A 409 8.59 -24.39 -14.83
C GLN A 409 8.79 -24.19 -16.33
N ILE A 410 10.05 -24.12 -16.75
CA ILE A 410 10.42 -24.15 -18.18
C ILE A 410 10.56 -25.63 -18.58
N VAL A 411 9.60 -26.13 -19.37
CA VAL A 411 9.52 -27.55 -19.76
C VAL A 411 10.23 -27.86 -21.08
N GLY A 412 10.59 -26.84 -21.85
CA GLY A 412 11.31 -27.00 -23.11
C GLY A 412 11.63 -25.69 -23.78
N GLY A 413 12.42 -25.76 -24.87
CA GLY A 413 12.69 -24.60 -25.70
C GLY A 413 13.25 -24.97 -27.07
N ARG A 414 13.12 -24.04 -28.01
CA ARG A 414 13.66 -24.14 -29.37
C ARG A 414 14.68 -23.02 -29.57
N ASN A 415 15.88 -23.35 -30.04
CA ASN A 415 16.82 -22.39 -30.61
C ASN A 415 16.77 -22.53 -32.15
N THR A 416 16.79 -21.43 -32.89
CA THR A 416 16.90 -21.47 -34.36
C THR A 416 18.25 -22.06 -34.76
N GLY A 417 18.24 -23.32 -35.23
CA GLY A 417 19.44 -24.07 -35.65
C GLY A 417 19.35 -25.59 -35.44
N SER A 418 18.51 -26.05 -34.50
CA SER A 418 18.26 -27.49 -34.29
C SER A 418 17.03 -27.96 -35.05
N THR A 419 17.20 -28.97 -35.90
CA THR A 419 16.16 -29.59 -36.74
C THR A 419 14.92 -29.98 -35.92
N SER A 420 13.77 -29.65 -36.48
CA SER A 420 12.41 -29.68 -35.96
C SER A 420 11.90 -31.08 -35.55
N ARG A 421 12.35 -31.64 -34.41
CA ARG A 421 11.74 -32.86 -33.81
C ARG A 421 11.63 -32.96 -32.28
N GLN A 422 12.04 -31.96 -31.50
CA GLN A 422 11.85 -31.98 -30.03
C GLN A 422 11.12 -30.73 -29.57
N ILE A 423 9.83 -30.59 -29.88
CA ILE A 423 9.10 -29.35 -29.57
C ILE A 423 8.09 -29.54 -28.42
N PHE A 424 7.69 -30.76 -28.06
CA PHE A 424 6.62 -30.92 -27.09
C PHE A 424 6.91 -32.06 -26.12
N ALA A 425 6.97 -31.73 -24.83
CA ALA A 425 6.87 -32.75 -23.79
C ALA A 425 5.57 -33.55 -24.01
N PRO A 426 5.58 -34.89 -23.87
CA PRO A 426 4.38 -35.70 -24.03
C PRO A 426 3.32 -35.22 -23.03
N GLY A 427 2.21 -34.67 -23.52
CA GLY A 427 1.07 -34.21 -22.70
C GLY A 427 0.72 -32.72 -22.78
N VAL A 428 1.51 -31.87 -23.45
CA VAL A 428 1.15 -30.45 -23.65
C VAL A 428 0.48 -30.27 -25.02
N SER A 429 -0.86 -30.26 -25.04
CA SER A 429 -1.64 -30.00 -26.25
C SER A 429 -1.69 -28.50 -26.56
N PHE A 430 -1.08 -28.10 -27.67
CA PHE A 430 -1.30 -26.77 -28.26
C PHE A 430 -2.37 -26.84 -29.36
N PRO A 431 -3.20 -25.81 -29.53
CA PRO A 431 -4.24 -25.76 -30.56
C PRO A 431 -3.71 -25.74 -32.01
N CYS A 432 -2.40 -25.60 -32.22
CA CYS A 432 -1.77 -25.68 -33.53
C CYS A 432 -1.08 -27.05 -33.75
N GLN A 433 -1.84 -28.14 -33.76
CA GLN A 433 -1.46 -29.25 -34.63
C GLN A 433 -2.10 -28.99 -36.00
N PRO A 434 -1.33 -28.85 -37.10
CA PRO A 434 -1.92 -29.03 -38.41
C PRO A 434 -2.46 -30.47 -38.43
N LYS A 435 -3.78 -30.61 -38.53
CA LYS A 435 -4.38 -31.90 -38.88
C LYS A 435 -3.76 -32.30 -40.23
N GLN A 436 -2.97 -33.37 -40.23
CA GLN A 436 -2.55 -34.03 -41.47
C GLN A 436 -3.77 -34.60 -42.19
#